data_AF-A0A8C2KBE2-F1
#
_entry.id   AF-A0A8C2KBE2-F1
#
_cell.length_a   1.000
_cell.length_b   1.000
_cell.length_c   1.000
_cell.angle_alpha   90.00
_cell.angle_beta   90.00
_cell.angle_gamma   90.00
#
_symmetry.space_group_name_H-M   'P 1'
#
loop_
_entity.id
_entity.type
_entity.pdbx_description
1 polymer ?
#
loop_
_entity_poly.entity_id
_entity_poly.type
_entity_poly.pdbx_seq_one_letter_code
_entity_poly.pdbx_strand_id
1 'polypeptide(L)'
;MEDRSRHMRLREWLIAQIDSAKYAGLSWENEEKTMFRIPWKHAAKQDYRQNQDAALFKAWAMYKGKFQEGRDKADPSTWKTRLRCALNKSTDFQEVPERSQLDISEPYKVYRVLDDTGRAAEPAGNPVISLDSDCSKALRETPLPMQQDSSLGDSNKAVGWSVNGRAYACPSTGTNCIALYPSQVPITDCRLEVRLFYHGNLVQNLVTTSPDGCFILQGCAPVGNERIYGPCEAKKVFFPRPDIVHLAPGISEAMTRLLPHLEKGVLVWVAPDGVFIKRFCQGRVYWDGPLAEHRQKPNKLERERTCKLLDMTIFMQELQNHRQGTGPEPQYTVDLCFGEEFPDPSQPKTKKLITAQVSVQ
;
A
#
# COMPACT_ATOMS: atom_id res chain seq x y z
N MET A 1 -8.31 28.71 41.57
CA MET A 1 -9.09 27.47 41.41
C MET A 1 -8.63 26.81 40.11
N GLU A 2 -7.54 26.06 40.15
CA GLU A 2 -6.99 25.36 38.97
C GLU A 2 -6.60 23.96 39.41
N ASP A 3 -7.60 23.07 39.51
CA ASP A 3 -7.34 21.64 39.69
C ASP A 3 -8.54 20.82 39.20
N ARG A 4 -8.31 20.06 38.11
CA ARG A 4 -9.04 18.88 37.57
C ARG A 4 -9.19 18.88 36.04
N SER A 5 -8.09 18.73 35.31
CA SER A 5 -8.17 17.99 34.04
C SER A 5 -6.99 17.03 33.95
N ARG A 6 -7.20 15.88 34.59
CA ARG A 6 -6.40 14.66 34.44
C ARG A 6 -6.17 14.40 32.95
N HIS A 7 -5.02 13.83 32.59
CA HIS A 7 -4.71 13.31 31.25
C HIS A 7 -5.87 12.44 30.70
N MET A 8 -6.84 13.08 30.02
CA MET A 8 -7.90 12.41 29.27
C MET A 8 -7.26 11.66 28.10
N ARG A 9 -7.78 10.46 27.83
CA ARG A 9 -7.36 9.65 26.68
C ARG A 9 -7.78 10.35 25.38
N LEU A 10 -7.17 9.96 24.26
CA LEU A 10 -7.48 10.55 22.95
C LEU A 10 -8.98 10.51 22.66
N ARG A 11 -9.66 9.38 22.99
CA ARG A 11 -11.10 9.21 22.83
C ARG A 11 -11.90 10.32 23.51
N GLU A 12 -11.74 10.43 24.82
CA GLU A 12 -12.46 11.39 25.66
C GLU A 12 -12.18 12.83 25.24
N TRP A 13 -10.90 13.13 24.96
CA TRP A 13 -10.49 14.45 24.52
C TRP A 13 -11.15 14.85 23.20
N LEU A 14 -11.17 13.94 22.22
CA LEU A 14 -11.70 14.21 20.89
C LEU A 14 -13.23 14.32 20.91
N ILE A 15 -13.92 13.47 21.67
CA ILE A 15 -15.37 13.57 21.91
C ILE A 15 -15.71 14.93 22.50
N ALA A 16 -14.99 15.38 23.52
CA ALA A 16 -15.19 16.71 24.11
C ALA A 16 -14.94 17.83 23.08
N GLN A 17 -13.98 17.68 22.17
CA GLN A 17 -13.75 18.67 21.11
C GLN A 17 -14.90 18.69 20.08
N ILE A 18 -15.47 17.55 19.73
CA ILE A 18 -16.62 17.46 18.82
C ILE A 18 -17.84 18.11 19.46
N ASP A 19 -18.15 17.75 20.72
CA ASP A 19 -19.29 18.29 21.46
C ASP A 19 -19.16 19.79 21.76
N SER A 20 -17.93 20.31 21.81
CA SER A 20 -17.69 21.75 21.98
C SER A 20 -18.14 22.61 20.79
N ALA A 21 -18.32 22.00 19.61
CA ALA A 21 -18.64 22.68 18.34
C ALA A 21 -17.70 23.86 17.97
N LYS A 22 -16.49 23.91 18.56
CA LYS A 22 -15.55 25.02 18.40
C LYS A 22 -14.82 25.02 17.05
N TYR A 23 -14.70 23.85 16.42
CA TYR A 23 -13.91 23.64 15.21
C TYR A 23 -14.81 23.46 14.00
N ALA A 24 -14.73 24.36 13.02
CA ALA A 24 -15.55 24.30 11.82
C ALA A 24 -15.36 22.97 11.07
N GLY A 25 -16.46 22.27 10.80
CA GLY A 25 -16.48 20.99 10.10
C GLY A 25 -16.14 19.76 10.96
N LEU A 26 -15.76 19.92 12.23
CA LEU A 26 -15.72 18.83 13.20
C LEU A 26 -17.13 18.61 13.78
N SER A 27 -17.76 17.48 13.48
CA SER A 27 -19.14 17.20 13.92
C SER A 27 -19.46 15.72 13.90
N TRP A 28 -20.49 15.32 14.67
CA TRP A 28 -21.12 14.01 14.57
C TRP A 28 -21.87 13.87 13.23
N GLU A 29 -21.75 12.69 12.62
CA GLU A 29 -22.44 12.31 11.37
C GLU A 29 -23.80 11.65 11.63
N ASN A 30 -24.01 11.13 12.85
CA ASN A 30 -25.24 10.48 13.27
C ASN A 30 -25.65 10.86 14.69
N GLU A 31 -26.95 10.77 14.98
CA GLU A 31 -27.54 11.13 16.28
C GLU A 31 -27.06 10.22 17.42
N GLU A 32 -26.71 8.97 17.10
CA GLU A 32 -26.19 7.99 18.05
C GLU A 32 -24.76 8.30 18.53
N LYS A 33 -24.12 9.33 17.96
CA LYS A 33 -22.73 9.74 18.27
C LYS A 33 -21.72 8.58 18.16
N THR A 34 -21.90 7.73 17.16
CA THR A 34 -20.96 6.64 16.86
C THR A 34 -20.06 6.94 15.67
N MET A 35 -20.35 7.97 14.88
CA MET A 35 -19.53 8.40 13.75
C MET A 35 -19.37 9.92 13.74
N PHE A 36 -18.16 10.40 13.48
CA PHE A 36 -17.85 11.82 13.37
C PHE A 36 -16.93 12.08 12.20
N ARG A 37 -16.93 13.33 11.71
CA ARG A 37 -16.01 13.79 10.67
C ARG A 37 -14.98 14.77 11.19
N ILE A 38 -13.77 14.72 10.63
CA ILE A 38 -12.69 15.67 10.88
C ILE A 38 -12.33 16.39 9.56
N PRO A 39 -12.27 17.73 9.53
CA PRO A 39 -11.74 18.49 8.40
C PRO A 39 -10.31 18.08 8.06
N TRP A 40 -10.03 17.82 6.78
CA TRP A 40 -8.76 17.24 6.33
C TRP A 40 -8.04 18.04 5.24
N LYS A 41 -8.25 19.37 5.21
CA LYS A 41 -7.64 20.26 4.20
C LYS A 41 -6.12 20.14 4.13
N HIS A 42 -5.58 20.20 2.91
CA HIS A 42 -4.14 20.14 2.66
C HIS A 42 -3.54 21.54 2.73
N ALA A 43 -2.41 21.67 3.44
CA ALA A 43 -1.71 22.95 3.62
C ALA A 43 -1.18 23.56 2.31
N ALA A 44 -1.09 22.76 1.23
CA ALA A 44 -0.68 23.22 -0.10
C ALA A 44 -1.84 23.82 -0.92
N LYS A 45 -3.10 23.76 -0.46
CA LYS A 45 -4.22 24.42 -1.16
C LYS A 45 -4.11 25.95 -0.96
N GLN A 46 -4.42 26.73 -2.00
CA GLN A 46 -4.34 28.19 -1.97
C GLN A 46 -5.29 28.84 -0.95
N ASP A 47 -6.39 28.17 -0.64
CA ASP A 47 -7.42 28.59 0.31
C ASP A 47 -7.22 28.00 1.73
N TYR A 48 -6.02 27.52 2.03
CA TYR A 48 -5.66 27.00 3.35
C TYR A 48 -5.49 28.12 4.38
N ARG A 49 -6.35 28.11 5.39
CA ARG A 49 -6.37 29.06 6.51
C ARG A 49 -5.84 28.37 7.75
N GLN A 50 -4.55 28.54 8.04
CA GLN A 50 -3.88 27.92 9.19
C GLN A 50 -4.67 28.04 10.51
N ASN A 51 -5.22 29.22 10.81
CA ASN A 51 -5.95 29.44 12.07
C ASN A 51 -7.25 28.66 12.18
N GLN A 52 -7.85 28.23 11.06
CA GLN A 52 -9.11 27.48 11.02
C GLN A 52 -8.83 26.00 10.73
N ASP A 53 -8.12 25.73 9.64
CA ASP A 53 -7.86 24.37 9.13
C ASP A 53 -6.84 23.60 9.98
N ALA A 54 -6.00 24.32 10.75
CA ALA A 54 -5.08 23.69 11.71
C ALA A 54 -5.58 23.73 13.15
N ALA A 55 -6.74 24.34 13.43
CA ALA A 55 -7.19 24.65 14.78
C ALA A 55 -7.31 23.41 15.69
N LEU A 56 -7.94 22.34 15.20
CA LEU A 56 -8.08 21.08 15.94
C LEU A 56 -6.71 20.44 16.20
N PHE A 57 -5.86 20.41 15.17
CA PHE A 57 -4.52 19.81 15.28
C PHE A 57 -3.63 20.59 16.25
N LYS A 58 -3.70 21.93 16.21
CA LYS A 58 -3.02 22.83 17.15
C LYS A 58 -3.48 22.56 18.58
N ALA A 59 -4.79 22.45 18.80
CA ALA A 59 -5.35 22.16 20.12
C ALA A 59 -4.86 20.81 20.68
N TRP A 60 -4.78 19.77 19.84
CA TRP A 60 -4.20 18.48 20.25
C TRP A 60 -2.72 18.62 20.64
N ALA A 61 -1.94 19.38 19.87
CA ALA A 61 -0.53 19.62 20.16
C ALA A 61 -0.32 20.39 21.48
N MET A 62 -1.16 21.39 21.74
CA MET A 62 -1.18 22.14 23.01
C MET A 62 -1.57 21.23 24.17
N TYR A 63 -2.62 20.43 24.01
CA TYR A 63 -3.11 19.51 25.03
C TYR A 63 -2.07 18.46 25.42
N LYS A 64 -1.30 17.93 24.46
CA LYS A 64 -0.19 17.00 24.72
C LYS A 64 1.09 17.69 25.19
N GLY A 65 1.08 19.01 25.39
CA GLY A 65 2.24 19.79 25.82
C GLY A 65 3.38 19.83 24.80
N LYS A 66 3.11 19.50 23.52
CA LYS A 66 4.12 19.45 22.47
C LYS A 66 4.13 20.69 21.57
N PHE A 67 3.37 21.73 21.95
CA PHE A 67 3.38 23.07 21.37
C PHE A 67 2.88 24.10 22.40
N GLN A 68 3.59 25.22 22.55
CA GLN A 68 3.20 26.38 23.37
C GLN A 68 3.02 27.62 22.50
N GLU A 69 1.82 28.21 22.54
CA GLU A 69 1.49 29.41 21.78
C GLU A 69 2.33 30.61 22.26
N GLY A 70 2.91 31.35 21.31
CA GLY A 70 3.80 32.49 21.58
C GLY A 70 5.25 32.12 21.89
N ARG A 71 5.56 30.85 22.21
CA ARG A 71 6.92 30.37 22.47
C ARG A 71 7.49 29.56 21.30
N ASP A 72 6.70 28.61 20.80
CA ASP A 72 7.12 27.71 19.74
C ASP A 72 6.70 28.24 18.36
N LYS A 73 7.49 27.93 17.33
CA LYS A 73 7.14 28.23 15.94
C LYS A 73 5.96 27.36 15.51
N ALA A 74 4.95 27.98 14.90
CA ALA A 74 3.78 27.26 14.41
C ALA A 74 4.13 26.30 13.27
N ASP A 75 3.73 25.03 13.41
CA ASP A 75 3.94 23.99 12.39
C ASP A 75 2.68 23.11 12.25
N PRO A 76 1.73 23.52 11.38
CA PRO A 76 0.50 22.79 11.11
C PRO A 76 0.71 21.36 10.61
N SER A 77 1.78 21.13 9.85
CA SER A 77 2.10 19.81 9.28
C SER A 77 2.48 18.83 10.37
N THR A 78 3.30 19.27 11.33
CA THR A 78 3.66 18.46 12.50
C THR A 78 2.46 18.20 13.40
N TRP A 79 1.60 19.19 13.64
CA TRP A 79 0.39 19.01 14.44
C TRP A 79 -0.58 18.00 13.82
N LYS A 80 -0.84 18.12 12.52
CA LYS A 80 -1.71 17.20 11.76
C LYS A 80 -1.14 15.77 11.78
N THR A 81 0.18 15.64 11.62
CA THR A 81 0.87 14.33 11.68
C THR A 81 0.69 13.68 13.05
N ARG A 82 0.84 14.43 14.15
CA ARG A 82 0.69 13.90 15.50
C ARG A 82 -0.72 13.40 15.79
N LEU A 83 -1.76 14.16 15.41
CA LEU A 83 -3.15 13.71 15.61
C LEU A 83 -3.46 12.49 14.73
N ARG A 84 -3.04 12.49 13.46
CA ARG A 84 -3.18 11.33 12.57
C ARG A 84 -2.56 10.07 13.15
N CYS A 85 -1.33 10.16 13.66
CA CYS A 85 -0.66 9.01 14.28
C CYS A 85 -1.39 8.55 15.55
N ALA A 86 -1.96 9.46 16.34
CA ALA A 86 -2.73 9.11 17.53
C ALA A 86 -4.03 8.37 17.16
N LEU A 87 -4.76 8.85 16.14
CA LEU A 87 -5.96 8.19 15.61
C LEU A 87 -5.64 6.80 15.06
N ASN A 88 -4.62 6.67 14.22
CA ASN A 88 -4.26 5.38 13.60
C ASN A 88 -3.76 4.33 14.60
N LYS A 89 -3.22 4.76 15.75
CA LYS A 89 -2.77 3.85 16.81
C LYS A 89 -3.84 3.54 17.85
N SER A 90 -4.95 4.29 17.86
CA SER A 90 -6.01 4.11 18.84
C SER A 90 -6.90 2.94 18.46
N THR A 91 -7.22 2.10 19.43
CA THR A 91 -8.23 1.03 19.29
C THR A 91 -9.66 1.55 19.45
N ASP A 92 -9.84 2.82 19.82
CA ASP A 92 -11.15 3.43 20.05
C ASP A 92 -11.78 3.97 18.76
N PHE A 93 -11.00 4.02 17.67
CA PHE A 93 -11.40 4.66 16.42
C PHE A 93 -11.11 3.78 15.21
N GLN A 94 -12.05 3.75 14.27
CA GLN A 94 -11.89 3.13 12.96
C GLN A 94 -12.17 4.17 11.87
N GLU A 95 -11.24 4.39 10.94
CA GLU A 95 -11.50 5.24 9.78
C GLU A 95 -12.54 4.57 8.87
N VAL A 96 -13.48 5.34 8.31
CA VAL A 96 -14.52 4.89 7.37
C VAL A 96 -14.28 5.60 6.02
N PRO A 97 -13.38 5.07 5.16
CA PRO A 97 -12.99 5.72 3.91
C PRO A 97 -14.16 5.94 2.96
N GLU A 98 -15.14 5.03 2.94
CA GLU A 98 -16.29 5.07 2.02
C GLU A 98 -17.19 6.28 2.25
N ARG A 99 -17.12 6.88 3.45
CA ARG A 99 -17.87 8.09 3.82
C ARG A 99 -17.01 9.35 3.83
N SER A 100 -15.70 9.21 3.65
CA SER A 100 -14.76 10.33 3.64
C SER A 100 -14.79 11.02 2.28
N GLN A 101 -14.79 12.35 2.26
CA GLN A 101 -14.79 13.14 1.02
C GLN A 101 -13.56 14.05 1.00
N LEU A 102 -12.57 13.71 0.18
CA LEU A 102 -11.32 14.47 0.07
C LEU A 102 -11.25 15.39 -1.16
N ASP A 103 -12.15 15.19 -2.13
CA ASP A 103 -12.14 15.85 -3.43
C ASP A 103 -13.05 17.10 -3.51
N ILE A 104 -13.67 17.49 -2.38
CA ILE A 104 -14.53 18.67 -2.28
C ILE A 104 -13.76 19.91 -1.79
N SER A 105 -14.42 21.08 -1.80
CA SER A 105 -13.85 22.36 -1.33
C SER A 105 -13.39 22.27 0.12
N GLU A 106 -14.24 21.72 0.99
CA GLU A 106 -13.99 21.49 2.41
C GLU A 106 -13.85 19.99 2.70
N PRO A 107 -12.67 19.39 2.42
CA PRO A 107 -12.48 17.95 2.52
C PRO A 107 -12.52 17.48 3.98
N TYR A 108 -13.03 16.28 4.21
CA TYR A 108 -13.14 15.68 5.54
C TYR A 108 -12.93 14.17 5.51
N LYS A 109 -12.55 13.62 6.66
CA LYS A 109 -12.44 12.19 6.94
C LYS A 109 -13.46 11.77 7.98
N VAL A 110 -14.08 10.61 7.79
CA VAL A 110 -15.06 10.04 8.74
C VAL A 110 -14.41 8.94 9.57
N TYR A 111 -14.68 8.97 10.88
CA TYR A 111 -14.22 8.00 11.85
C TYR A 111 -15.42 7.47 12.64
N ARG A 112 -15.39 6.18 12.93
CA ARG A 112 -16.32 5.49 13.83
C ARG A 112 -15.68 5.33 15.20
N VAL A 113 -16.44 5.61 16.25
CA VAL A 113 -16.09 5.31 17.64
C VAL A 113 -16.43 3.84 17.91
N LEU A 114 -15.48 3.09 18.44
CA LEU A 114 -15.68 1.70 18.85
C LEU A 114 -16.02 1.67 20.35
N ASP A 115 -17.15 1.07 20.71
CA ASP A 115 -17.54 0.91 22.11
C ASP A 115 -16.84 -0.29 22.75
N ASP A 116 -16.51 -0.17 24.04
CA ASP A 116 -15.87 -1.22 24.84
C ASP A 116 -16.89 -2.28 25.32
N THR A 117 -18.11 -2.30 24.75
CA THR A 117 -19.22 -3.20 25.12
C THR A 117 -19.04 -4.64 24.62
N GLY A 118 -17.80 -5.12 24.62
CA GLY A 118 -17.42 -6.52 24.42
C GLY A 118 -16.55 -7.10 25.55
N ARG A 119 -16.29 -6.34 26.62
CA ARG A 119 -15.59 -6.84 27.82
C ARG A 119 -16.57 -7.14 28.95
N ALA A 120 -17.42 -8.13 28.73
CA ALA A 120 -18.08 -8.85 29.81
C ALA A 120 -17.69 -10.33 29.70
N ALA A 121 -17.05 -10.83 30.78
CA ALA A 121 -16.66 -12.21 31.08
C ALA A 121 -15.53 -12.84 30.23
N GLU A 122 -14.31 -12.82 30.76
CA GLU A 122 -13.56 -14.01 31.23
C GLU A 122 -12.27 -13.53 31.98
N PRO A 123 -11.74 -14.30 32.97
CA PRO A 123 -10.98 -13.74 34.09
C PRO A 123 -9.45 -13.70 33.91
N ALA A 124 -8.86 -12.72 34.61
CA ALA A 124 -7.52 -12.65 35.21
C ALA A 124 -6.33 -13.33 34.52
N GLY A 125 -5.36 -12.51 34.07
CA GLY A 125 -4.06 -13.01 33.60
C GLY A 125 -2.99 -11.94 33.29
N ASN A 126 -2.64 -11.13 34.29
CA ASN A 126 -1.38 -10.37 34.45
C ASN A 126 -1.05 -9.13 33.57
N PRO A 127 -0.32 -8.14 34.15
CA PRO A 127 -0.34 -6.75 33.71
C PRO A 127 0.79 -6.44 32.70
N VAL A 128 0.44 -5.73 31.62
CA VAL A 128 1.44 -5.08 30.77
C VAL A 128 1.88 -3.79 31.47
N ILE A 129 3.13 -3.82 31.94
CA ILE A 129 3.84 -2.69 32.52
C ILE A 129 3.88 -1.56 31.48
N SER A 130 3.37 -0.41 31.90
CA SER A 130 3.50 0.86 31.17
C SER A 130 4.95 1.33 31.30
N LEU A 131 5.64 1.53 30.18
CA LEU A 131 6.85 2.35 30.15
C LEU A 131 6.65 3.49 29.15
N ASP A 132 6.47 4.67 29.72
CA ASP A 132 6.75 5.95 29.06
C ASP A 132 8.19 5.94 28.54
N SER A 133 8.43 6.49 27.35
CA SER A 133 9.76 6.92 26.97
C SER A 133 9.71 8.04 25.93
N ASP A 134 10.03 9.24 26.41
CA ASP A 134 10.30 10.44 25.64
C ASP A 134 11.52 10.24 24.71
N CYS A 135 11.39 10.71 23.47
CA CYS A 135 12.48 10.74 22.51
C CYS A 135 13.11 12.13 22.49
N SER A 136 14.37 12.26 22.92
CA SER A 136 15.28 13.36 22.59
C SER A 136 16.73 13.05 22.99
N LYS A 137 17.68 13.44 22.11
CA LYS A 137 19.16 13.51 22.21
C LYS A 137 19.89 12.25 21.70
N ALA A 138 20.68 12.24 20.62
CA ALA A 138 21.75 13.09 20.06
C ALA A 138 23.14 12.43 20.27
N LEU A 139 23.75 12.08 19.13
CA LEU A 139 25.19 12.04 18.78
C LEU A 139 26.22 11.71 19.87
N ARG A 140 26.99 10.64 19.66
CA ARG A 140 28.46 10.72 19.50
C ARG A 140 29.06 9.43 18.93
N GLU A 141 29.94 9.61 17.96
CA GLU A 141 30.77 8.62 17.29
C GLU A 141 31.92 8.15 18.20
N THR A 142 32.35 6.89 18.07
CA THR A 142 33.77 6.54 17.79
C THR A 142 33.91 5.05 17.38
N PRO A 143 34.89 4.67 16.54
CA PRO A 143 34.95 3.38 15.83
C PRO A 143 36.10 2.45 16.27
N LEU A 144 36.14 1.25 15.65
CA LEU A 144 37.24 0.28 15.40
C LEU A 144 37.11 -1.10 16.11
N PRO A 145 37.73 -2.21 15.61
CA PRO A 145 38.28 -2.48 14.27
C PRO A 145 37.93 -3.87 13.66
N MET A 146 38.26 -3.97 12.37
CA MET A 146 38.63 -5.16 11.58
C MET A 146 39.25 -6.34 12.35
N GLN A 147 38.92 -7.55 11.92
CA GLN A 147 39.90 -8.63 11.77
C GLN A 147 39.60 -9.44 10.49
N GLN A 148 40.60 -9.42 9.60
CA GLN A 148 40.76 -10.34 8.48
C GLN A 148 41.18 -11.71 9.04
N ASP A 149 40.75 -12.77 8.38
CA ASP A 149 41.69 -13.85 8.11
C ASP A 149 41.40 -14.51 6.76
N SER A 150 42.49 -14.81 6.06
CA SER A 150 42.54 -15.29 4.68
C SER A 150 43.56 -16.40 4.59
N SER A 151 43.23 -17.53 3.95
CA SER A 151 44.15 -18.52 3.34
C SER A 151 43.36 -19.80 3.00
N LEU A 152 43.61 -20.62 1.96
CA LEU A 152 44.63 -20.71 0.91
C LEU A 152 44.15 -21.77 -0.13
N GLY A 153 44.45 -21.54 -1.43
CA GLY A 153 44.72 -22.49 -2.54
C GLY A 153 43.76 -23.64 -2.90
N ASP A 154 43.71 -24.19 -4.12
CA ASP A 154 44.41 -23.95 -5.39
C ASP A 154 43.67 -24.68 -6.55
N SER A 155 43.83 -24.11 -7.73
CA SER A 155 43.59 -24.49 -9.14
C SER A 155 43.19 -25.93 -9.56
N ASN A 156 42.20 -26.10 -10.47
CA ASN A 156 42.37 -26.07 -11.94
C ASN A 156 41.13 -26.63 -12.73
N LYS A 157 40.78 -25.90 -13.80
CA LYS A 157 40.03 -26.23 -15.05
C LYS A 157 39.27 -27.56 -15.19
N ALA A 158 37.98 -27.52 -15.56
CA ALA A 158 37.50 -27.72 -16.95
C ALA A 158 35.95 -27.80 -17.07
N VAL A 159 35.48 -27.30 -18.20
CA VAL A 159 34.16 -27.32 -18.84
C VAL A 159 33.34 -28.62 -18.65
N GLY A 160 32.04 -28.49 -18.39
CA GLY A 160 31.05 -29.57 -18.56
C GLY A 160 29.72 -29.29 -17.86
N TRP A 161 28.64 -29.08 -18.62
CA TRP A 161 27.28 -28.95 -18.12
C TRP A 161 26.72 -30.27 -17.58
N SER A 162 26.12 -30.27 -16.39
CA SER A 162 25.01 -31.15 -15.96
C SER A 162 24.69 -30.95 -14.48
N VAL A 163 23.43 -30.67 -14.13
CA VAL A 163 22.79 -31.19 -12.91
C VAL A 163 21.27 -31.30 -13.13
N ASN A 164 20.79 -32.52 -13.41
CA ASN A 164 19.46 -32.99 -13.04
C ASN A 164 19.63 -34.43 -12.54
N GLY A 165 20.08 -34.55 -11.29
CA GLY A 165 20.27 -35.83 -10.62
C GLY A 165 19.09 -36.15 -9.71
N ARG A 166 18.18 -37.03 -10.15
CA ARG A 166 17.78 -38.24 -9.41
C ARG A 166 16.87 -39.15 -10.24
N ALA A 167 17.21 -40.42 -10.19
CA ALA A 167 16.61 -41.53 -10.92
C ALA A 167 15.22 -41.90 -10.38
N TYR A 168 14.31 -42.29 -11.29
CA TYR A 168 13.05 -42.94 -10.95
C TYR A 168 13.24 -44.47 -10.99
N ALA A 169 13.12 -45.11 -9.83
CA ALA A 169 12.83 -46.53 -9.75
C ALA A 169 11.33 -46.70 -9.48
N CYS A 170 10.66 -47.44 -10.36
CA CYS A 170 9.24 -47.78 -10.24
C CYS A 170 9.09 -49.06 -9.41
N PRO A 171 8.11 -49.14 -8.50
CA PRO A 171 7.50 -50.42 -8.16
C PRO A 171 6.03 -50.42 -8.57
N SER A 172 5.72 -51.30 -9.51
CA SER A 172 4.38 -51.80 -9.80
C SER A 172 3.87 -52.66 -8.64
N THR A 173 2.72 -52.33 -8.04
CA THR A 173 1.54 -53.20 -7.81
C THR A 173 0.57 -52.54 -6.84
N GLY A 174 -0.73 -52.70 -7.11
CA GLY A 174 -1.79 -51.88 -6.55
C GLY A 174 -2.08 -52.11 -5.06
N THR A 175 -2.54 -51.05 -4.41
CA THR A 175 -3.47 -51.03 -3.27
C THR A 175 -4.00 -49.60 -3.16
N ASN A 176 -5.31 -49.45 -2.92
CA ASN A 176 -6.02 -48.17 -2.78
C ASN A 176 -5.32 -47.22 -1.80
N CYS A 177 -4.87 -46.06 -2.29
CA CYS A 177 -4.47 -44.94 -1.46
C CYS A 177 -5.48 -43.80 -1.67
N ILE A 178 -6.28 -43.53 -0.66
CA ILE A 178 -7.01 -42.26 -0.54
C ILE A 178 -5.92 -41.17 -0.45
N ALA A 179 -5.71 -40.44 -1.54
CA ALA A 179 -4.78 -39.32 -1.56
C ALA A 179 -5.36 -38.16 -0.77
N LEU A 180 -5.05 -38.12 0.52
CA LEU A 180 -5.17 -36.94 1.36
C LEU A 180 -4.20 -35.86 0.82
N TYR A 181 -4.80 -34.78 0.29
CA TYR A 181 -4.23 -33.46 -0.03
C TYR A 181 -3.02 -33.41 -0.99
N PRO A 182 -3.08 -32.62 -2.09
CA PRO A 182 -1.88 -32.32 -2.85
C PRO A 182 -0.93 -31.50 -1.98
N SER A 183 0.31 -31.98 -1.87
CA SER A 183 1.46 -31.26 -1.35
C SER A 183 1.52 -29.85 -1.91
N GLN A 184 1.50 -28.84 -1.03
CA GLN A 184 1.86 -27.46 -1.36
C GLN A 184 3.31 -27.46 -1.82
N VAL A 185 3.55 -27.58 -3.13
CA VAL A 185 4.84 -27.18 -3.70
C VAL A 185 4.90 -25.66 -3.47
N PRO A 186 5.81 -25.14 -2.63
CA PRO A 186 5.92 -23.71 -2.47
C PRO A 186 6.20 -23.12 -3.85
N ILE A 187 5.40 -22.12 -4.24
CA ILE A 187 5.66 -21.35 -5.46
C ILE A 187 7.01 -20.67 -5.23
N THR A 188 8.06 -21.25 -5.79
CA THR A 188 9.42 -20.71 -5.76
C THR A 188 9.64 -19.70 -6.88
N ASP A 189 8.69 -19.61 -7.82
CA ASP A 189 8.76 -18.69 -8.93
C ASP A 189 8.08 -17.36 -8.59
N CYS A 190 8.89 -16.31 -8.45
CA CYS A 190 8.44 -14.94 -8.24
C CYS A 190 8.51 -14.12 -9.54
N ARG A 191 8.64 -14.76 -10.71
CA ARG A 191 8.79 -14.06 -11.98
C ARG A 191 7.51 -13.34 -12.37
N LEU A 192 7.66 -12.06 -12.68
CA LEU A 192 6.63 -11.20 -13.24
C LEU A 192 7.08 -10.70 -14.60
N GLU A 193 6.28 -10.95 -15.63
CA GLU A 193 6.40 -10.24 -16.90
C GLU A 193 5.62 -8.93 -16.81
N VAL A 194 6.28 -7.83 -17.20
CA VAL A 194 5.71 -6.48 -17.22
C VAL A 194 5.84 -5.91 -18.62
N ARG A 195 4.70 -5.57 -19.22
CA ARG A 195 4.62 -4.92 -20.53
C ARG A 195 3.98 -3.55 -20.38
N LEU A 196 4.64 -2.49 -20.82
CA LEU A 196 4.15 -1.12 -20.78
C LEU A 196 3.69 -0.68 -22.17
N PHE A 197 2.55 0.01 -22.23
CA PHE A 197 1.97 0.50 -23.47
C PHE A 197 1.61 1.97 -23.40
N TYR A 198 1.92 2.71 -24.47
CA TYR A 198 1.55 4.09 -24.69
C TYR A 198 0.54 4.18 -25.83
N HIS A 199 -0.72 4.48 -25.49
CA HIS A 199 -1.82 4.55 -26.45
C HIS A 199 -1.83 3.32 -27.37
N GLY A 200 -1.76 2.13 -26.75
CA GLY A 200 -1.76 0.82 -27.41
C GLY A 200 -0.41 0.36 -27.98
N ASN A 201 0.60 1.22 -28.07
CA ASN A 201 1.92 0.85 -28.58
C ASN A 201 2.78 0.27 -27.46
N LEU A 202 3.31 -0.95 -27.63
CA LEU A 202 4.24 -1.55 -26.69
C LEU A 202 5.54 -0.74 -26.65
N VAL A 203 5.88 -0.21 -25.48
CA VAL A 203 7.06 0.63 -25.27
C VAL A 203 8.13 -0.03 -24.41
N GLN A 204 7.77 -1.04 -23.63
CA GLN A 204 8.71 -1.80 -22.82
C GLN A 204 8.15 -3.19 -22.52
N ASN A 205 8.99 -4.22 -22.58
CA ASN A 205 8.69 -5.57 -22.10
C ASN A 205 9.89 -6.09 -21.31
N LEU A 206 9.65 -6.62 -20.11
CA LEU A 206 10.69 -7.21 -19.28
C LEU A 206 10.12 -8.29 -18.35
N VAL A 207 10.99 -9.17 -17.88
CA VAL A 207 10.69 -10.12 -16.81
C VAL A 207 11.52 -9.75 -15.58
N THR A 208 10.88 -9.65 -14.42
CA THR A 208 11.56 -9.43 -13.14
C THR A 208 11.64 -10.73 -12.37
N THR A 209 12.79 -11.03 -11.78
CA THR A 209 13.03 -12.22 -10.94
C THR A 209 13.23 -11.85 -9.47
N SER A 210 12.89 -10.61 -9.08
CA SER A 210 13.13 -10.13 -7.72
C SER A 210 12.05 -10.70 -6.78
N PRO A 211 12.42 -11.30 -5.64
CA PRO A 211 11.47 -11.83 -4.66
C PRO A 211 10.64 -10.72 -4.00
N ASP A 212 11.16 -9.49 -3.95
CA ASP A 212 10.43 -8.31 -3.45
C ASP A 212 9.49 -7.71 -4.51
N GLY A 213 9.42 -8.32 -5.70
CA GLY A 213 8.60 -7.90 -6.82
C GLY A 213 9.21 -6.74 -7.62
N CYS A 214 8.36 -5.86 -8.14
CA CYS A 214 8.79 -4.74 -8.97
C CYS A 214 7.96 -3.47 -8.77
N PHE A 215 8.64 -2.34 -8.79
CA PHE A 215 8.02 -1.03 -8.88
C PHE A 215 7.82 -0.63 -10.33
N ILE A 216 6.63 -0.18 -10.70
CA ILE A 216 6.36 0.49 -11.98
C ILE A 216 6.15 1.98 -11.68
N LEU A 217 7.11 2.82 -12.03
CA LEU A 217 7.18 4.21 -11.54
C LEU A 217 7.88 5.18 -12.51
N GLN A 218 7.73 6.49 -12.27
CA GLN A 218 8.47 7.52 -13.01
C GLN A 218 9.71 8.03 -12.26
N GLY A 219 9.64 8.07 -10.92
CA GLY A 219 10.62 8.73 -10.06
C GLY A 219 11.27 7.76 -9.08
N CYS A 220 11.19 8.07 -7.79
CA CYS A 220 11.83 7.27 -6.76
C CYS A 220 10.85 6.31 -6.09
N ALA A 221 11.29 5.07 -5.89
CA ALA A 221 10.55 4.09 -5.11
C ALA A 221 10.36 4.63 -3.67
N PRO A 222 9.16 4.54 -3.09
CA PRO A 222 8.85 5.00 -1.74
C PRO A 222 9.33 3.99 -0.69
N VAL A 223 10.61 3.63 -0.75
CA VAL A 223 11.19 2.67 0.20
C VAL A 223 11.12 3.29 1.60
N GLY A 224 10.58 2.54 2.56
CA GLY A 224 10.60 2.92 3.96
C GLY A 224 12.04 3.03 4.47
N ASN A 225 12.20 3.41 5.74
CA ASN A 225 13.54 3.42 6.35
C ASN A 225 14.14 2.00 6.28
N GLU A 226 15.12 1.78 5.39
CA GLU A 226 15.81 0.48 5.18
C GLU A 226 16.36 -0.09 6.50
N ARG A 227 16.67 0.80 7.45
CA ARG A 227 17.10 0.46 8.81
C ARG A 227 16.07 -0.33 9.62
N ILE A 228 14.78 -0.25 9.27
CA ILE A 228 13.68 -0.89 10.01
C ILE A 228 13.22 -2.16 9.31
N TYR A 229 13.14 -2.14 7.98
CA TYR A 229 12.54 -3.23 7.20
C TYR A 229 13.54 -4.03 6.37
N GLY A 230 14.83 -3.66 6.40
CA GLY A 230 15.84 -4.20 5.51
C GLY A 230 15.86 -3.52 4.13
N PRO A 231 16.86 -3.83 3.31
CA PRO A 231 16.92 -3.36 1.92
C PRO A 231 15.75 -3.96 1.13
N CYS A 232 15.12 -3.15 0.27
CA CYS A 232 14.13 -3.64 -0.69
C CYS A 232 14.80 -3.81 -2.06
N GLU A 233 14.88 -5.04 -2.53
CA GLU A 233 15.50 -5.42 -3.80
C GLU A 233 14.48 -5.44 -4.96
N ALA A 234 13.29 -4.86 -4.75
CA ALA A 234 12.27 -4.78 -5.78
C ALA A 234 12.81 -4.12 -7.05
N LYS A 235 12.63 -4.78 -8.19
CA LYS A 235 13.12 -4.26 -9.48
C LYS A 235 12.38 -2.98 -9.84
N LYS A 236 13.11 -1.93 -10.19
CA LYS A 236 12.52 -0.67 -10.67
C LYS A 236 12.30 -0.73 -12.18
N VAL A 237 11.05 -0.62 -12.60
CA VAL A 237 10.58 -0.50 -13.98
C VAL A 237 10.16 0.94 -14.19
N PHE A 238 10.97 1.70 -14.92
CA PHE A 238 10.70 3.10 -15.19
C PHE A 238 9.78 3.26 -16.39
N PHE A 239 8.79 4.16 -16.30
CA PHE A 239 8.05 4.58 -17.49
C PHE A 239 9.02 5.19 -18.51
N PRO A 240 9.06 4.70 -19.76
CA PRO A 240 9.89 5.28 -20.79
C PRO A 240 9.48 6.72 -21.12
N ARG A 241 10.37 7.50 -21.72
CA ARG A 241 9.99 8.85 -22.14
C ARG A 241 8.95 8.79 -23.29
N PRO A 242 7.94 9.68 -23.36
CA PRO A 242 6.89 9.62 -24.38
C PRO A 242 7.37 9.78 -25.83
N ASP A 243 8.55 10.37 -26.05
CA ASP A 243 9.15 10.65 -27.37
C ASP A 243 9.65 9.41 -28.11
N ILE A 244 9.71 8.25 -27.46
CA ILE A 244 10.09 6.98 -28.10
C ILE A 244 9.05 6.46 -29.11
N VAL A 245 7.82 6.99 -29.05
CA VAL A 245 6.73 6.64 -29.95
C VAL A 245 6.13 7.92 -30.53
N HIS A 246 5.77 7.87 -31.81
CA HIS A 246 5.09 8.99 -32.46
C HIS A 246 3.63 9.08 -31.98
N LEU A 247 3.39 9.91 -30.98
CA LEU A 247 2.06 10.19 -30.43
C LEU A 247 1.51 11.51 -30.98
N ALA A 248 0.19 11.61 -31.11
CA ALA A 248 -0.46 12.86 -31.47
C ALA A 248 -0.14 13.95 -30.42
N PRO A 249 0.00 15.23 -30.80
CA PRO A 249 0.42 16.29 -29.87
C PRO A 249 -0.39 16.36 -28.58
N GLY A 250 -1.72 16.25 -28.66
CA GLY A 250 -2.59 16.29 -27.48
C GLY A 250 -2.41 15.08 -26.53
N ILE A 251 -2.06 13.91 -27.07
CA ILE A 251 -1.78 12.69 -26.27
C ILE A 251 -0.45 12.87 -25.54
N SER A 252 0.58 13.34 -26.26
CA SER A 252 1.90 13.59 -25.68
C SER A 252 1.82 14.61 -24.54
N GLU A 253 1.09 15.71 -24.76
CA GLU A 253 0.89 16.75 -23.74
C GLU A 253 0.14 16.22 -22.50
N ALA A 254 -0.88 15.38 -22.71
CA ALA A 254 -1.59 14.72 -21.62
C ALA A 254 -0.68 13.77 -20.81
N MET A 255 0.19 13.01 -21.48
CA MET A 255 1.20 12.19 -20.81
C MET A 255 2.20 13.03 -20.02
N THR A 256 2.71 14.12 -20.58
CA THR A 256 3.64 15.03 -19.89
C THR A 256 3.02 15.57 -18.60
N ARG A 257 1.70 15.83 -18.58
CA ARG A 257 0.97 16.22 -17.36
C ARG A 257 0.77 15.05 -16.38
N LEU A 258 0.59 13.82 -16.88
CA LEU A 258 0.30 12.65 -16.05
C LEU A 258 1.55 12.09 -15.35
N LEU A 259 2.68 11.97 -16.04
CA LEU A 259 3.89 11.30 -15.54
C LEU A 259 4.40 11.82 -14.18
N PRO A 260 4.39 13.15 -13.89
CA PRO A 260 4.75 13.67 -12.56
C PRO A 260 3.89 13.10 -11.42
N HIS A 261 2.63 12.76 -11.70
CA HIS A 261 1.75 12.15 -10.70
C HIS A 261 2.06 10.67 -10.46
N LEU A 262 2.91 10.04 -11.29
CA LEU A 262 3.31 8.63 -11.23
C LEU A 262 4.71 8.41 -10.61
N GLU A 263 5.31 9.45 -10.02
CA GLU A 263 6.67 9.39 -9.44
C GLU A 263 6.91 8.19 -8.52
N LYS A 264 6.01 7.95 -7.56
CA LYS A 264 6.11 6.83 -6.60
C LYS A 264 5.54 5.51 -7.12
N GLY A 265 4.82 5.56 -8.24
CA GLY A 265 4.27 4.41 -8.94
C GLY A 265 3.44 3.42 -8.11
N VAL A 266 3.52 2.16 -8.51
CA VAL A 266 2.92 0.99 -7.86
C VAL A 266 3.99 -0.07 -7.60
N LEU A 267 3.84 -0.86 -6.54
CA LEU A 267 4.62 -2.08 -6.28
C LEU A 267 3.75 -3.29 -6.60
N VAL A 268 4.25 -4.22 -7.40
CA VAL A 268 3.61 -5.52 -7.68
C VAL A 268 4.55 -6.62 -7.23
N TRP A 269 4.04 -7.63 -6.53
CA TRP A 269 4.86 -8.75 -6.05
C TRP A 269 4.06 -10.06 -6.05
N VAL A 270 4.79 -11.16 -6.11
CA VAL A 270 4.25 -12.51 -5.99
C VAL A 270 4.50 -13.01 -4.57
N ALA A 271 3.47 -13.57 -3.96
CA ALA A 271 3.55 -14.29 -2.69
C ALA A 271 2.96 -15.70 -2.87
N PRO A 272 3.18 -16.64 -1.93
CA PRO A 272 2.70 -18.01 -2.07
C PRO A 272 1.19 -18.15 -2.30
N ASP A 273 0.39 -17.19 -1.84
CA ASP A 273 -1.07 -17.23 -1.97
C ASP A 273 -1.61 -16.39 -3.13
N GLY A 274 -0.78 -15.64 -3.86
CA GLY A 274 -1.28 -14.75 -4.90
C GLY A 274 -0.31 -13.69 -5.43
N VAL A 275 -0.83 -12.89 -6.34
CA VAL A 275 -0.18 -11.66 -6.83
C VAL A 275 -0.83 -10.47 -6.14
N PHE A 276 -0.01 -9.55 -5.67
CA PHE A 276 -0.45 -8.38 -4.92
C PHE A 276 0.07 -7.09 -5.53
N ILE A 277 -0.67 -6.01 -5.29
CA ILE A 277 -0.29 -4.66 -5.69
C ILE A 277 -0.52 -3.66 -4.57
N LYS A 278 0.32 -2.63 -4.53
CA LYS A 278 0.14 -1.47 -3.67
C LYS A 278 0.46 -0.18 -4.43
N ARG A 279 -0.49 0.76 -4.43
CA ARG A 279 -0.37 2.05 -5.10
C ARG A 279 0.24 3.11 -4.18
N PHE A 280 1.25 3.83 -4.65
CA PHE A 280 1.90 4.91 -3.89
C PHE A 280 1.84 6.28 -4.58
N CYS A 281 1.66 6.29 -5.91
CA CYS A 281 1.57 7.49 -6.73
C CYS A 281 0.36 8.38 -6.39
N GLN A 282 0.45 9.65 -6.78
CA GLN A 282 -0.67 10.60 -6.66
C GLN A 282 -1.72 10.33 -7.73
N GLY A 283 -1.28 9.99 -8.95
CA GLY A 283 -2.15 9.63 -10.08
C GLY A 283 -3.02 8.44 -9.72
N ARG A 284 -4.27 8.46 -10.20
CA ARG A 284 -5.20 7.33 -10.04
C ARG A 284 -4.68 6.14 -10.84
N VAL A 285 -4.85 4.95 -10.31
CA VAL A 285 -4.53 3.71 -11.02
C VAL A 285 -5.76 2.83 -10.95
N TYR A 286 -6.16 2.33 -12.11
CA TYR A 286 -7.28 1.44 -12.29
C TYR A 286 -6.78 0.10 -12.80
N TRP A 287 -7.56 -0.96 -12.63
CA TRP A 287 -7.14 -2.31 -12.99
C TRP A 287 -8.29 -3.18 -13.47
N ASP A 288 -7.93 -4.25 -14.16
CA ASP A 288 -8.82 -5.37 -14.48
C ASP A 288 -8.02 -6.67 -14.42
N GLY A 289 -8.66 -7.77 -14.06
CA GLY A 289 -7.99 -9.03 -13.80
C GLY A 289 -8.89 -10.09 -13.16
N PRO A 290 -8.31 -11.23 -12.75
CA PRO A 290 -9.08 -12.38 -12.25
C PRO A 290 -9.93 -12.05 -11.02
N LEU A 291 -9.40 -11.25 -10.09
CA LEU A 291 -10.09 -10.83 -8.87
C LEU A 291 -10.80 -9.47 -8.98
N ALA A 292 -10.92 -8.90 -10.18
CA ALA A 292 -11.60 -7.62 -10.35
C ALA A 292 -13.10 -7.75 -10.04
N GLU A 293 -13.60 -6.91 -9.12
CA GLU A 293 -14.99 -6.95 -8.67
C GLU A 293 -15.98 -6.54 -9.77
N HIS A 294 -15.55 -5.67 -10.69
CA HIS A 294 -16.39 -5.11 -11.72
C HIS A 294 -15.80 -5.31 -13.11
N ARG A 295 -16.59 -5.93 -14.00
CA ARG A 295 -16.22 -6.10 -15.42
C ARG A 295 -16.61 -4.91 -16.30
N GLN A 296 -17.60 -4.12 -15.88
CA GLN A 296 -18.19 -3.02 -16.65
C GLN A 296 -18.10 -1.67 -15.94
N LYS A 297 -17.45 -1.63 -14.77
CA LYS A 297 -17.22 -0.39 -14.01
C LYS A 297 -15.74 -0.30 -13.66
N PRO A 298 -15.20 0.92 -13.48
CA PRO A 298 -13.78 1.07 -13.17
C PRO A 298 -13.40 0.44 -11.82
N ASN A 299 -12.36 -0.39 -11.79
CA ASN A 299 -11.79 -0.89 -10.53
C ASN A 299 -10.61 -0.01 -10.14
N LYS A 300 -10.77 0.84 -9.13
CA LYS A 300 -9.75 1.79 -8.69
C LYS A 300 -8.88 1.18 -7.58
N LEU A 301 -7.56 1.34 -7.70
CA LEU A 301 -6.64 1.03 -6.61
C LEU A 301 -6.58 2.17 -5.60
N GLU A 302 -6.89 1.84 -4.36
CA GLU A 302 -6.78 2.77 -3.24
C GLU A 302 -5.31 3.00 -2.86
N ARG A 303 -5.00 4.26 -2.55
CA ARG A 303 -3.62 4.67 -2.27
C ARG A 303 -3.18 4.11 -0.92
N GLU A 304 -1.95 3.59 -0.87
CA GLU A 304 -1.33 2.96 0.31
C GLU A 304 -2.09 1.74 0.85
N ARG A 305 -3.08 1.22 0.12
CA ARG A 305 -3.76 -0.04 0.42
C ARG A 305 -3.20 -1.15 -0.45
N THR A 306 -2.96 -2.29 0.16
CA THR A 306 -2.60 -3.53 -0.55
C THR A 306 -3.88 -4.15 -1.12
N CYS A 307 -3.82 -4.56 -2.38
CA CYS A 307 -4.89 -5.25 -3.09
C CYS A 307 -4.38 -6.58 -3.64
N LYS A 308 -5.18 -7.63 -3.56
CA LYS A 308 -4.87 -8.95 -4.15
C LYS A 308 -5.43 -8.97 -5.57
N LEU A 309 -4.58 -9.26 -6.55
CA LEU A 309 -4.90 -9.23 -7.98
C LEU A 309 -5.25 -10.62 -8.54
N LEU A 310 -4.57 -11.64 -8.01
CA LEU A 310 -4.72 -13.04 -8.38
C LEU A 310 -4.61 -13.90 -7.12
N ASP A 311 -5.48 -14.89 -6.98
CA ASP A 311 -5.43 -15.89 -5.92
C ASP A 311 -4.93 -17.22 -6.50
N MET A 312 -3.84 -17.74 -5.93
CA MET A 312 -3.22 -18.96 -6.45
C MET A 312 -4.10 -20.20 -6.25
N THR A 313 -4.95 -20.23 -5.23
CA THR A 313 -5.85 -21.35 -4.98
C THR A 313 -6.94 -21.39 -6.04
N ILE A 314 -7.55 -20.24 -6.33
CA ILE A 314 -8.56 -20.09 -7.39
C ILE A 314 -7.95 -20.44 -8.74
N PHE A 315 -6.79 -19.87 -9.06
CA PHE A 315 -6.08 -20.13 -10.32
C PHE A 315 -5.78 -21.63 -10.53
N MET A 316 -5.27 -22.31 -9.50
CA MET A 316 -4.96 -23.74 -9.58
C MET A 316 -6.21 -24.61 -9.77
N GLN A 317 -7.32 -24.23 -9.13
CA GLN A 317 -8.60 -24.91 -9.31
C GLN A 317 -9.14 -24.72 -10.73
N GLU A 318 -9.12 -23.49 -11.25
CA GLU A 318 -9.55 -23.20 -12.63
C GLU A 318 -8.66 -23.93 -13.66
N LEU A 319 -7.35 -23.97 -13.44
CA LEU A 319 -6.41 -24.72 -14.28
C LEU A 319 -6.70 -26.23 -14.28
N GLN A 320 -7.03 -26.80 -13.13
CA GLN A 320 -7.42 -28.20 -13.02
C GLN A 320 -8.72 -28.48 -13.79
N ASN A 321 -9.72 -27.61 -13.63
CA ASN A 321 -10.98 -27.72 -14.37
C ASN A 321 -10.76 -27.64 -15.88
N HIS A 322 -9.92 -26.70 -16.34
CA HIS A 322 -9.56 -26.56 -17.75
C HIS A 322 -8.89 -27.81 -18.31
N ARG A 323 -7.90 -28.37 -17.59
CA ARG A 323 -7.22 -29.62 -17.99
C ARG A 323 -8.15 -30.82 -18.09
N GLN A 324 -9.24 -30.83 -17.32
CA GLN A 324 -10.27 -31.85 -17.36
C GLN A 324 -11.38 -31.56 -18.39
N GLY A 325 -11.30 -30.43 -19.11
CA GLY A 325 -12.31 -30.00 -20.07
C GLY A 325 -13.62 -29.52 -19.44
N THR A 326 -13.62 -29.21 -18.14
CA THR A 326 -14.81 -28.81 -17.38
C THR A 326 -14.92 -27.31 -17.16
N GLY A 327 -13.92 -26.53 -17.62
CA GLY A 327 -13.88 -25.08 -17.45
C GLY A 327 -13.07 -24.35 -18.51
N PRO A 328 -13.21 -23.01 -18.57
CA PRO A 328 -12.42 -22.17 -19.46
C PRO A 328 -10.95 -22.12 -19.02
N GLU A 329 -10.08 -21.62 -19.90
CA GLU A 329 -8.69 -21.34 -19.55
C GLU A 329 -8.62 -20.27 -18.43
N PRO A 330 -7.83 -20.51 -17.36
CA PRO A 330 -7.75 -19.58 -16.24
C PRO A 330 -7.10 -18.26 -16.66
N GLN A 331 -7.65 -17.13 -16.19
CA GLN A 331 -7.06 -15.83 -16.41
C GLN A 331 -5.91 -15.60 -15.41
N TYR A 332 -4.73 -15.21 -15.91
CA TYR A 332 -3.56 -14.90 -15.06
C TYR A 332 -2.90 -13.56 -15.39
N THR A 333 -3.51 -12.82 -16.32
CA THR A 333 -3.05 -11.51 -16.76
C THR A 333 -3.87 -10.40 -16.10
N VAL A 334 -3.16 -9.40 -15.58
CA VAL A 334 -3.71 -8.20 -14.96
C VAL A 334 -3.38 -7.00 -15.83
N ASP A 335 -4.39 -6.23 -16.20
CA ASP A 335 -4.22 -4.96 -16.90
C ASP A 335 -4.32 -3.81 -15.89
N LEU A 336 -3.39 -2.86 -15.96
CA LEU A 336 -3.34 -1.63 -15.17
C LEU A 336 -3.50 -0.42 -16.10
N CYS A 337 -4.25 0.58 -15.69
CA CYS A 337 -4.40 1.85 -16.39
C CYS A 337 -4.05 3.01 -15.45
N PHE A 338 -3.21 3.94 -15.91
CA PHE A 338 -2.72 5.04 -15.10
C PHE A 338 -3.37 6.36 -15.55
N GLY A 339 -3.98 7.07 -14.62
CA GLY A 339 -4.58 8.40 -14.82
C GLY A 339 -6.02 8.41 -15.32
N GLU A 340 -6.43 7.39 -16.06
CA GLU A 340 -7.74 7.28 -16.71
C GLU A 340 -8.57 6.11 -16.15
N GLU A 341 -9.89 6.26 -16.17
CA GLU A 341 -10.81 5.20 -15.72
C GLU A 341 -10.69 3.94 -16.58
N PHE A 342 -10.72 2.78 -15.91
CA PHE A 342 -10.60 1.46 -16.53
C PHE A 342 -11.18 0.35 -15.63
N PRO A 343 -11.89 -0.66 -16.16
CA PRO A 343 -12.47 -0.73 -17.50
C PRO A 343 -13.38 0.47 -17.83
N ASP A 344 -13.32 0.92 -19.08
CA ASP A 344 -14.12 2.04 -19.59
C ASP A 344 -15.00 1.54 -20.75
N PRO A 345 -16.34 1.48 -20.59
CA PRO A 345 -17.24 1.01 -21.62
C PRO A 345 -17.21 1.87 -22.91
N SER A 346 -16.78 3.13 -22.81
CA SER A 346 -16.79 4.07 -23.93
C SER A 346 -15.53 4.01 -24.78
N GLN A 347 -14.44 3.46 -24.25
CA GLN A 347 -13.13 3.55 -24.88
C GLN A 347 -12.29 2.28 -24.64
N PRO A 348 -11.74 1.65 -25.71
CA PRO A 348 -10.91 0.47 -25.56
C PRO A 348 -9.55 0.79 -24.90
N LYS A 349 -8.94 -0.22 -24.26
CA LYS A 349 -7.63 -0.09 -23.59
C LYS A 349 -6.51 0.45 -24.49
N THR A 350 -6.58 0.19 -25.79
CA THR A 350 -5.60 0.64 -26.79
C THR A 350 -5.62 2.15 -27.03
N LYS A 351 -6.62 2.87 -26.50
CA LYS A 351 -6.69 4.34 -26.59
C LYS A 351 -6.35 5.03 -25.26
N LYS A 352 -6.09 4.27 -24.20
CA LYS A 352 -5.64 4.81 -22.91
C LYS A 352 -4.19 5.28 -23.02
N LEU A 353 -3.86 6.39 -22.37
CA LEU A 353 -2.55 7.02 -22.37
C LEU A 353 -1.49 5.99 -21.95
N ILE A 354 -1.52 5.54 -20.70
CA ILE A 354 -0.52 4.64 -20.14
C ILE A 354 -1.23 3.42 -19.57
N THR A 355 -0.88 2.25 -20.08
CA THR A 355 -1.31 0.97 -19.53
C THR A 355 -0.13 0.05 -19.27
N ALA A 356 -0.27 -0.84 -18.30
CA ALA A 356 0.68 -1.92 -18.06
C ALA A 356 -0.06 -3.25 -18.02
N GLN A 357 0.53 -4.28 -18.58
CA GLN A 357 0.08 -5.66 -18.45
C GLN A 357 1.08 -6.42 -17.59
N VAL A 358 0.58 -7.10 -16.57
CA VAL A 358 1.37 -7.90 -15.65
C VAL A 358 0.87 -9.34 -15.65
N SER A 359 1.79 -10.29 -15.78
CA SER A 359 1.48 -11.71 -15.70
C SER A 359 2.56 -12.48 -14.96
N VAL A 360 2.15 -13.48 -14.20
CA VAL A 360 3.05 -14.50 -13.64
C VAL A 360 3.57 -15.41 -14.76
N GLN A 361 4.81 -15.87 -14.64
CA GLN A 361 5.55 -16.65 -15.64
C GLN A 361 5.89 -18.06 -15.17
#